data_AF-A0A942Z941-F1
#
_entry.id   AF-A0A942Z941-F1
#
_cell.length_a   1.000
_cell.length_b   1.000
_cell.length_c   1.000
_cell.angle_alpha   90.00
_cell.angle_beta   90.00
_cell.angle_gamma   90.00
#
_symmetry.space_group_name_H-M   'P 1'
#
loop_
_entity.id
_entity.type
_entity.pdbx_description
1 polymer ?
#
loop_
_entity_poly.entity_id
_entity_poly.type
_entity_poly.pdbx_seq_one_letter_code
_entity_poly.pdbx_strand_id
1 'polypeptide(L)'
;MDLQISSLMNNITTKVDSYKSKLLSSDTLDFSNYLKDNFDNIDKDKNGLLSKDEINTSVKKSDNPEIQKILDNKNIESIISNIDKNSDDMISKKEADPDSNLGNILKSTANEFKDLGATTANLGIAAQSLTQKLCQNYYANANVTKLATSAVSYLL
;
A
#
# COMPACT_ATOMS: atom_id res chain seq x y z
N MET A 1 -11.55 -25.22 21.72
CA MET A 1 -11.21 -23.82 21.41
C MET A 1 -9.86 -23.75 20.67
N ASP A 2 -8.78 -24.33 21.20
CA ASP A 2 -7.45 -24.35 20.55
C ASP A 2 -7.36 -25.04 19.18
N LEU A 3 -8.12 -26.12 18.95
CA LEU A 3 -8.15 -26.81 17.66
C LEU A 3 -8.78 -25.97 16.53
N GLN A 4 -9.76 -25.12 16.86
CA GLN A 4 -10.40 -24.23 15.89
C GLN A 4 -9.48 -23.05 15.54
N ILE A 5 -8.81 -22.47 16.54
CA ILE A 5 -7.83 -21.40 16.35
C ILE A 5 -6.65 -21.90 15.51
N SER A 6 -6.12 -23.09 15.80
CA SER A 6 -5.00 -23.66 15.04
C SER A 6 -5.35 -23.96 13.58
N SER A 7 -6.56 -24.47 13.33
CA SER A 7 -7.06 -24.70 11.96
C SER A 7 -7.28 -23.38 11.21
N LEU A 8 -7.78 -22.35 11.89
CA LEU A 8 -7.93 -21.02 11.32
C LEU A 8 -6.57 -20.40 10.97
N MET A 9 -5.59 -20.48 11.88
CA MET A 9 -4.22 -19.99 11.67
C MET A 9 -3.53 -20.72 10.52
N ASN A 10 -3.71 -22.03 10.37
CA ASN A 10 -3.19 -22.77 9.23
C ASN A 10 -3.83 -22.35 7.91
N ASN A 11 -5.15 -22.12 7.90
CA ASN A 11 -5.84 -21.62 6.71
C ASN A 11 -5.42 -20.19 6.35
N ILE A 12 -5.24 -19.31 7.34
CA ILE A 12 -4.72 -17.96 7.15
C ILE A 12 -3.30 -18.03 6.60
N THR A 13 -2.41 -18.81 7.21
CA THR A 13 -1.01 -18.99 6.78
C THR A 13 -0.94 -19.51 5.35
N THR A 14 -1.70 -20.56 5.03
CA THR A 14 -1.76 -21.14 3.68
C THR A 14 -2.27 -20.13 2.65
N LYS A 15 -3.28 -19.31 3.01
CA LYS A 15 -3.77 -18.24 2.13
C LYS A 15 -2.74 -17.13 1.97
N VAL A 16 -2.13 -16.64 3.04
CA VAL A 16 -1.04 -15.65 3.01
C VAL A 16 0.09 -16.14 2.10
N ASP A 17 0.54 -17.39 2.27
CA ASP A 17 1.60 -17.97 1.45
C ASP A 17 1.20 -18.10 -0.02
N SER A 18 -0.05 -18.50 -0.31
CA SER A 18 -0.57 -18.55 -1.69
C SER A 18 -0.70 -17.18 -2.33
N TYR A 19 -0.94 -16.14 -1.52
CA TYR A 19 -0.94 -14.76 -1.98
C TYR A 19 0.45 -14.16 -2.00
N LYS A 20 1.49 -14.74 -1.37
CA LYS A 20 2.83 -14.15 -1.19
C LYS A 20 3.47 -13.72 -2.52
N SER A 21 3.28 -14.52 -3.57
CA SER A 21 3.71 -14.23 -4.94
C SER A 21 2.86 -13.19 -5.68
N LYS A 22 1.66 -12.88 -5.17
CA LYS A 22 0.74 -11.80 -5.61
C LYS A 22 0.71 -10.60 -4.65
N LEU A 23 1.37 -10.73 -3.51
CA LEU A 23 1.41 -9.83 -2.33
C LEU A 23 2.58 -8.88 -2.44
N LEU A 24 3.71 -9.41 -2.90
CA LEU A 24 4.85 -8.62 -3.25
C LEU A 24 4.57 -8.02 -4.61
N SER A 25 3.99 -6.83 -4.56
CA SER A 25 4.14 -5.86 -5.62
C SER A 25 5.60 -5.41 -5.64
N SER A 26 6.58 -6.32 -5.75
CA SER A 26 8.01 -5.94 -5.79
C SER A 26 8.18 -4.87 -6.86
N ASP A 27 7.58 -5.09 -8.03
CA ASP A 27 7.57 -4.12 -9.11
C ASP A 27 6.94 -2.78 -8.69
N THR A 28 5.83 -2.75 -7.94
CA THR A 28 5.25 -1.49 -7.42
C THR A 28 6.13 -0.84 -6.35
N LEU A 29 6.75 -1.62 -5.46
CA LEU A 29 7.61 -1.12 -4.40
C LEU A 29 8.92 -0.57 -4.97
N ASP A 30 9.55 -1.31 -5.87
CA ASP A 30 10.76 -0.93 -6.59
C ASP A 30 10.49 0.33 -7.44
N PHE A 31 9.33 0.39 -8.12
CA PHE A 31 8.90 1.58 -8.84
C PHE A 31 8.61 2.75 -7.90
N SER A 32 7.95 2.50 -6.75
CA SER A 32 7.69 3.54 -5.76
C SER A 32 8.98 4.10 -5.16
N ASN A 33 9.95 3.24 -4.86
CA ASN A 33 11.29 3.64 -4.41
C ASN A 33 11.99 4.48 -5.49
N TYR A 34 11.91 4.07 -6.75
CA TYR A 34 12.43 4.87 -7.86
C TYR A 34 11.78 6.27 -7.94
N LEU A 35 10.44 6.34 -7.84
CA LEU A 35 9.72 7.61 -7.83
C LEU A 35 10.12 8.48 -6.63
N LYS A 36 10.26 7.88 -5.45
CA LYS A 36 10.69 8.56 -4.22
C LYS A 36 12.10 9.13 -4.36
N ASP A 37 13.05 8.31 -4.78
CA ASP A 37 14.47 8.68 -4.86
C ASP A 37 14.73 9.71 -5.96
N ASN A 38 13.91 9.72 -7.01
CA ASN A 38 14.04 10.63 -8.14
C ASN A 38 12.96 11.72 -8.16
N PHE A 39 12.14 11.85 -7.11
CA PHE A 39 10.92 12.69 -7.12
C PHE A 39 11.20 14.09 -7.65
N ASP A 40 12.15 14.79 -7.03
CA ASP A 40 12.49 16.18 -7.37
C ASP A 40 13.13 16.32 -8.78
N ASN A 41 13.66 15.22 -9.33
CA ASN A 41 14.19 15.17 -10.70
C ASN A 41 13.08 14.90 -11.73
N ILE A 42 12.04 14.16 -11.34
CA ILE A 42 10.90 13.79 -12.18
C ILE A 42 9.90 14.94 -12.24
N ASP A 43 9.61 15.58 -11.10
CA ASP A 43 8.77 16.76 -10.93
C ASP A 43 9.42 17.97 -11.64
N LYS A 44 9.12 18.14 -12.93
CA LYS A 44 9.76 19.17 -13.78
C LYS A 44 9.15 20.53 -13.57
N ASP A 45 7.84 20.57 -13.33
CA ASP A 45 7.12 21.82 -13.08
C ASP A 45 7.19 22.26 -11.61
N LYS A 46 7.73 21.40 -10.72
CA LYS A 46 7.94 21.63 -9.29
C LYS A 46 6.65 21.89 -8.54
N ASN A 47 5.56 21.27 -8.98
CA ASN A 47 4.25 21.42 -8.36
C ASN A 47 4.10 20.52 -7.11
N GLY A 48 5.06 19.62 -6.85
CA GLY A 48 5.07 18.69 -5.71
C GLY A 48 4.30 17.38 -5.95
N LEU A 49 3.88 17.12 -7.19
CA LEU A 49 3.11 15.97 -7.66
C LEU A 49 3.72 15.47 -8.97
N LEU A 50 3.74 14.15 -9.19
CA LEU A 50 4.23 13.58 -10.45
C LEU A 50 3.06 13.23 -11.35
N SER A 51 3.00 13.86 -12.52
CA SER A 51 2.06 13.48 -13.57
C SER A 51 2.49 12.21 -14.30
N LYS A 52 1.54 11.53 -14.94
CA LYS A 52 1.82 10.35 -15.80
C LYS A 52 2.85 10.64 -16.88
N ASP A 53 2.85 11.83 -17.46
CA ASP A 53 3.79 12.22 -18.52
C ASP A 53 5.23 12.40 -17.98
N GLU A 54 5.38 12.98 -16.80
CA GLU A 54 6.68 13.13 -16.13
C GLU A 54 7.25 11.77 -15.75
N ILE A 55 6.42 10.89 -15.18
CA ILE A 55 6.79 9.52 -14.84
C ILE A 55 7.23 8.77 -16.10
N ASN A 56 6.41 8.77 -17.15
CA ASN A 56 6.72 8.06 -18.41
C ASN A 56 7.99 8.58 -19.07
N THR A 57 8.22 9.89 -19.04
CA THR A 57 9.44 10.51 -19.59
C THR A 57 10.68 10.13 -18.81
N SER A 58 10.58 10.10 -17.48
CA SER A 58 11.67 9.71 -16.60
C SER A 58 12.02 8.24 -16.75
N VAL A 59 11.01 7.38 -16.70
CA VAL A 59 11.16 5.92 -16.75
C VAL A 59 11.81 5.48 -18.06
N LYS A 60 11.43 6.07 -19.21
CA LYS A 60 12.07 5.80 -20.52
C LYS A 60 13.55 6.20 -20.59
N LYS A 61 14.00 7.12 -19.73
CA LYS A 61 15.39 7.61 -19.66
C LYS A 61 16.18 6.95 -18.53
N SER A 62 15.55 6.09 -17.74
CA SER A 62 16.18 5.45 -16.59
C SER A 62 17.09 4.31 -17.03
N ASP A 63 18.32 4.26 -16.53
CA ASP A 63 19.21 3.11 -16.72
C ASP A 63 19.01 2.03 -15.65
N ASN A 64 18.01 2.17 -14.77
CA ASN A 64 17.73 1.20 -13.72
C ASN A 64 17.15 -0.10 -14.31
N PRO A 65 17.81 -1.27 -14.15
CA PRO A 65 17.36 -2.54 -14.71
C PRO A 65 15.97 -2.99 -14.25
N GLU A 66 15.58 -2.68 -13.01
CA GLU A 66 14.26 -3.02 -12.46
C GLU A 66 13.16 -2.21 -13.15
N ILE A 67 13.43 -0.93 -13.40
CA ILE A 67 12.53 -0.01 -14.10
C ILE A 67 12.40 -0.37 -15.58
N GLN A 68 13.51 -0.76 -16.22
CA GLN A 68 13.48 -1.26 -17.60
C GLN A 68 12.66 -2.55 -17.73
N LYS A 69 12.80 -3.49 -16.78
CA LYS A 69 11.97 -4.70 -16.74
C LYS A 69 10.48 -4.38 -16.58
N ILE A 70 10.14 -3.36 -15.79
CA ILE A 70 8.75 -2.90 -15.60
C ILE A 70 8.20 -2.27 -16.89
N LEU A 71 9.02 -1.47 -17.58
CA LEU A 71 8.73 -0.88 -18.91
C LEU A 71 8.42 -1.95 -19.95
N ASP A 72 9.28 -2.96 -20.06
CA ASP A 72 9.15 -4.04 -21.04
C ASP A 72 7.88 -4.85 -20.83
N ASN A 73 7.45 -5.00 -19.57
CA ASN A 73 6.23 -5.71 -19.22
C ASN A 73 4.94 -4.91 -19.47
N LYS A 74 4.99 -3.65 -19.93
CA LYS A 74 3.85 -2.73 -20.13
C LYS A 74 2.89 -2.56 -18.93
N ASN A 75 3.19 -3.16 -17.78
CA ASN A 75 2.37 -3.14 -16.57
C ASN A 75 2.51 -1.83 -15.77
N ILE A 76 3.25 -0.84 -16.30
CA ILE A 76 3.52 0.43 -15.65
C ILE A 76 2.24 1.17 -15.26
N GLU A 77 1.20 1.16 -16.10
CA GLU A 77 -0.08 1.80 -15.81
C GLU A 77 -0.77 1.16 -14.59
N SER A 78 -0.71 -0.16 -14.47
CA SER A 78 -1.24 -0.87 -13.31
C SER A 78 -0.41 -0.59 -12.04
N ILE A 79 0.89 -0.36 -12.18
CA ILE A 79 1.76 0.00 -11.06
C ILE A 79 1.48 1.43 -10.62
N ILE A 80 1.38 2.38 -11.54
CA ILE A 80 1.01 3.77 -11.25
C ILE A 80 -0.35 3.80 -10.56
N SER A 81 -1.36 3.09 -11.07
CA SER A 81 -2.68 3.03 -10.41
C SER A 81 -2.64 2.39 -9.03
N ASN A 82 -1.65 1.53 -8.76
CA ASN A 82 -1.47 0.97 -7.42
C ASN A 82 -0.84 1.98 -6.47
N ILE A 83 -0.02 2.92 -6.95
CA ILE A 83 0.65 3.95 -6.14
C ILE A 83 -0.29 5.15 -5.93
N ASP A 84 -1.03 5.56 -6.96
CA ASP A 84 -2.06 6.60 -6.92
C ASP A 84 -3.24 6.16 -6.02
N LYS A 85 -3.24 6.58 -4.76
CA LYS A 85 -4.20 6.09 -3.76
C LYS A 85 -5.50 6.87 -3.77
N ASN A 86 -5.41 8.16 -3.98
CA ASN A 86 -6.57 9.03 -4.03
C ASN A 86 -7.23 9.06 -5.42
N SER A 87 -6.63 8.41 -6.42
CA SER A 87 -7.11 8.35 -7.80
C SER A 87 -7.27 9.74 -8.41
N ASP A 88 -6.35 10.65 -8.10
CA ASP A 88 -6.31 12.00 -8.66
C ASP A 88 -5.47 12.10 -9.94
N ASP A 89 -5.04 10.94 -10.48
CA ASP A 89 -4.19 10.78 -11.66
C ASP A 89 -2.77 11.34 -11.50
N MET A 90 -2.38 11.74 -10.27
CA MET A 90 -1.08 12.26 -9.91
C MET A 90 -0.47 11.43 -8.77
N ILE A 91 0.86 11.43 -8.66
CA ILE A 91 1.55 10.76 -7.55
C ILE A 91 2.17 11.80 -6.63
N SER A 92 1.66 11.90 -5.41
CA SER A 92 2.29 12.71 -4.38
C SER A 92 3.50 12.02 -3.75
N LYS A 93 4.37 12.78 -3.10
CA LYS A 93 5.53 12.23 -2.36
C LYS A 93 5.12 11.24 -1.27
N LYS A 94 3.92 11.42 -0.68
CA LYS A 94 3.38 10.50 0.33
C LYS A 94 2.90 9.18 -0.27
N GLU A 95 2.40 9.24 -1.50
CA GLU A 95 1.97 8.05 -2.23
C GLU A 95 3.16 7.27 -2.76
N ALA A 96 4.26 7.94 -3.11
CA ALA A 96 5.54 7.31 -3.46
C ALA A 96 6.37 6.86 -2.24
N ASP A 97 6.12 7.41 -1.06
CA ASP A 97 6.81 7.08 0.19
C ASP A 97 5.83 6.67 1.30
N PRO A 98 5.43 5.39 1.34
CA PRO A 98 4.49 4.86 2.34
C PRO A 98 4.88 5.20 3.78
N ASP A 99 6.17 5.18 4.09
CA ASP A 99 6.68 5.39 5.45
C ASP A 99 6.42 6.81 5.93
N SER A 100 6.52 7.80 5.03
CA SER A 100 6.24 9.21 5.34
C SER A 100 4.78 9.45 5.76
N ASN A 101 3.86 8.56 5.38
CA ASN A 101 2.44 8.69 5.65
C ASN A 101 1.98 7.92 6.91
N LEU A 102 2.83 7.06 7.49
CA LEU A 102 2.53 6.27 8.70
C LEU A 102 2.01 7.13 9.85
N GLY A 103 2.68 8.25 10.14
CA GLY A 103 2.28 9.14 11.24
C GLY A 103 0.87 9.71 11.06
N ASN A 104 0.48 10.04 9.82
CA ASN A 104 -0.86 10.55 9.51
C ASN A 104 -1.92 9.45 9.66
N ILE A 105 -1.61 8.23 9.20
CA ILE A 105 -2.49 7.07 9.35
C ILE A 105 -2.76 6.79 10.82
N LEU A 106 -1.70 6.67 11.63
CA LEU A 106 -1.80 6.43 13.07
C LEU A 106 -2.61 7.52 13.77
N LYS A 107 -2.35 8.79 13.46
CA LYS A 107 -3.10 9.93 14.00
C LYS A 107 -4.57 9.88 13.61
N SER A 108 -4.89 9.59 12.35
CA SER A 108 -6.28 9.50 11.88
C SER A 108 -7.04 8.38 12.56
N THR A 109 -6.44 7.19 12.71
CA THR A 109 -7.08 6.04 13.36
C THR A 109 -7.22 6.24 14.87
N ALA A 110 -6.25 6.90 15.51
CA ALA A 110 -6.38 7.29 16.91
C ALA A 110 -7.53 8.29 17.13
N ASN A 111 -7.71 9.25 16.22
CA ASN A 111 -8.85 10.17 16.26
C ASN A 111 -10.17 9.43 16.01
N GLU A 112 -10.24 8.54 15.03
CA GLU A 112 -11.43 7.69 14.80
C GLU A 112 -11.81 6.88 16.03
N PHE A 113 -10.84 6.26 16.71
CA PHE A 113 -11.10 5.53 17.95
C PHE A 113 -11.65 6.44 19.05
N LYS A 114 -11.08 7.64 19.19
CA LYS A 114 -11.55 8.63 20.15
C LYS A 114 -12.98 9.09 19.85
N ASP A 115 -13.29 9.34 18.57
CA ASP A 115 -14.60 9.82 18.12
C ASP A 115 -15.69 8.75 18.24
N LEU A 116 -15.34 7.47 18.07
CA LEU A 116 -16.21 6.32 18.32
C LEU A 116 -16.48 6.10 19.83
N GLY A 117 -15.63 6.64 20.70
CA GLY A 117 -15.62 6.40 22.14
C GLY A 117 -14.75 5.21 22.50
N ALA A 118 -13.83 5.42 23.45
CA ALA A 118 -12.76 4.47 23.78
C ALA A 118 -13.26 3.22 24.55
N THR A 119 -13.91 2.30 23.83
CA THR A 119 -14.41 1.01 24.34
C THR A 119 -13.67 -0.16 23.68
N THR A 120 -13.76 -1.35 24.27
CA THR A 120 -13.18 -2.58 23.69
C THR A 120 -13.83 -2.96 22.35
N ALA A 121 -15.15 -2.78 22.21
CA ALA A 121 -15.84 -3.00 20.94
C ALA A 121 -15.32 -2.05 19.83
N ASN A 122 -15.12 -0.78 20.18
CA ASN A 122 -14.61 0.23 19.25
C ASN A 122 -13.11 0.07 18.96
N LEU A 123 -12.36 -0.59 19.85
CA LEU A 123 -10.96 -0.98 19.60
C LEU A 123 -10.88 -1.98 18.43
N GLY A 124 -11.83 -2.91 18.34
CA GLY A 124 -11.97 -3.82 17.19
C GLY A 124 -12.16 -3.07 15.87
N ILE A 125 -13.06 -2.08 15.86
CA ILE A 125 -13.33 -1.23 14.69
C ILE A 125 -12.09 -0.40 14.31
N ALA A 126 -11.43 0.21 15.30
CA ALA A 126 -10.22 0.99 15.07
C ALA A 126 -9.06 0.13 14.55
N ALA A 127 -8.90 -1.09 15.06
CA ALA A 127 -7.87 -2.03 14.60
C ALA A 127 -8.13 -2.49 13.15
N GLN A 128 -9.40 -2.71 12.78
CA GLN A 128 -9.78 -3.00 11.39
C GLN A 128 -9.49 -1.81 10.47
N SER A 129 -9.85 -0.59 10.88
CA SER A 129 -9.55 0.65 10.15
C SER A 129 -8.04 0.82 9.94
N LEU A 130 -7.25 0.65 11.01
CA LEU A 130 -5.78 0.73 10.93
C LEU A 130 -5.23 -0.28 9.93
N THR A 131 -5.69 -1.53 10.01
CA THR A 131 -5.25 -2.62 9.13
C THR A 131 -5.56 -2.31 7.67
N GLN A 132 -6.78 -1.84 7.38
CA GLN A 132 -7.18 -1.46 6.03
C GLN A 132 -6.31 -0.32 5.48
N LYS A 133 -6.08 0.73 6.27
CA LYS A 133 -5.25 1.88 5.89
C LYS A 133 -3.79 1.50 5.65
N LEU A 134 -3.22 0.67 6.52
CA LEU A 134 -1.84 0.18 6.35
C LEU A 134 -1.71 -0.70 5.11
N CYS A 135 -2.63 -1.64 4.89
CA CYS A 135 -2.65 -2.45 3.69
C CYS A 135 -2.74 -1.58 2.42
N GLN A 136 -3.59 -0.56 2.41
CA GLN A 136 -3.68 0.38 1.29
C GLN A 136 -2.37 1.15 1.09
N ASN A 137 -1.79 1.70 2.16
CA ASN A 137 -0.56 2.49 2.15
C ASN A 137 0.64 1.70 1.59
N TYR A 138 0.73 0.41 1.92
CA TYR A 138 1.79 -0.49 1.44
C TYR A 138 1.37 -1.32 0.22
N TYR A 139 0.44 -0.79 -0.59
CA TYR A 139 0.05 -1.36 -1.89
C TYR A 139 -0.46 -2.82 -1.84
N ALA A 140 -0.94 -3.28 -0.68
CA ALA A 140 -1.47 -4.63 -0.54
C ALA A 140 -2.74 -4.79 -1.39
N ASN A 141 -2.82 -5.90 -2.10
CA ASN A 141 -4.00 -6.19 -2.92
C ASN A 141 -5.25 -6.47 -2.07
N ALA A 142 -6.43 -6.39 -2.69
CA ALA A 142 -7.71 -6.53 -2.01
C ALA A 142 -7.91 -7.85 -1.25
N ASN A 143 -7.31 -8.96 -1.69
CA ASN A 143 -7.44 -10.25 -1.01
C ASN A 143 -6.66 -10.27 0.31
N VAL A 144 -5.48 -9.65 0.31
CA VAL A 144 -4.63 -9.51 1.50
C VAL A 144 -5.30 -8.60 2.50
N THR A 145 -5.79 -7.45 2.04
CA THR A 145 -6.51 -6.51 2.89
C THR A 145 -7.70 -7.20 3.56
N LYS A 146 -8.51 -7.95 2.80
CA LYS A 146 -9.63 -8.74 3.35
C LYS A 146 -9.18 -9.80 4.33
N LEU A 147 -8.08 -10.49 4.06
CA LEU A 147 -7.54 -11.52 4.94
C LEU A 147 -7.04 -10.92 6.26
N ALA A 148 -6.28 -9.83 6.19
CA ALA A 148 -5.73 -9.13 7.34
C ALA A 148 -6.85 -8.51 8.20
N THR A 149 -7.84 -7.86 7.59
CA THR A 149 -8.98 -7.31 8.34
C THR A 149 -9.81 -8.42 8.98
N SER A 150 -10.05 -9.54 8.28
CA SER A 150 -10.76 -10.69 8.85
C SER A 150 -10.02 -11.29 10.03
N ALA A 151 -8.69 -11.45 9.94
CA ALA A 151 -7.86 -11.99 11.01
C ALA A 151 -7.95 -11.12 12.27
N VAL A 152 -7.94 -9.80 12.12
CA VAL A 152 -8.14 -8.85 13.24
C VAL A 152 -9.53 -9.01 13.85
N SER A 153 -10.58 -9.20 13.05
CA SER A 153 -11.94 -9.46 13.54
C SER A 153 -12.09 -10.78 14.30
N TYR A 154 -11.20 -11.76 14.11
CA TYR A 154 -11.22 -13.03 14.85
C TYR A 154 -10.49 -12.98 16.19
N LEU A 155 -9.63 -11.98 16.40
CA LEU A 155 -8.78 -11.86 17.59
C LEU A 155 -9.33 -10.88 18.64
N LEU A 156 -10.28 -10.03 18.26
CA LEU A 156 -10.89 -8.96 19.08
C LEU A 156 -12.39 -9.23 19.27
#